data_AF-X1T7L8-F1
#
_entry.id   AF-X1T7L8-F1
#
_cell.length_a   1.000
_cell.length_b   1.000
_cell.length_c   1.000
_cell.angle_alpha   90.00
_cell.angle_beta   90.00
_cell.angle_gamma   90.00
#
_symmetry.space_group_name_H-M   'P 1'
#
loop_
_entity.id
_entity.type
_entity.pdbx_description
1 polymer ?
#
loop_
_entity_poly.entity_id
_entity_poly.type
_entity_poly.pdbx_seq_one_letter_code
_entity_poly.pdbx_strand_id
1 'polypeptide(L)'
;VEATSEDGTLTLTIPEGTIALDKDDNPLISLEAGVDTNPPPLPKDTSIIGLAYDFGPDGVIFDPPTTLTWSYAPNDIPEGVAEEDLGLAWYDEATDKWVELDCVVDTRNNTITASIEHFTTFAIIGAAAPPEPVPGPASEPV
;
A
#
# COMPACT_ATOMS: atom_id res chain seq x y z
N VAL A 1 -4.20 -3.53 19.28
CA VAL A 1 -5.55 -3.74 18.69
C VAL A 1 -5.35 -4.18 17.25
N GLU A 2 -6.17 -5.10 16.75
CA GLU A 2 -6.11 -5.55 15.36
C GLU A 2 -7.48 -5.30 14.73
N ALA A 3 -7.50 -4.71 13.54
CA ALA A 3 -8.70 -4.52 12.73
C ALA A 3 -8.51 -5.24 11.40
N THR A 4 -9.54 -5.92 10.92
CA THR A 4 -9.49 -6.65 9.64
C THR A 4 -10.62 -6.14 8.76
N SER A 5 -10.35 -5.99 7.48
CA SER A 5 -11.34 -5.57 6.47
C SER A 5 -12.44 -6.62 6.31
N GLU A 6 -13.58 -6.23 5.74
CA GLU A 6 -14.74 -7.12 5.55
C GLU A 6 -14.38 -8.38 4.73
N ASP A 7 -13.46 -8.24 3.77
CA ASP A 7 -12.99 -9.32 2.90
C ASP A 7 -11.94 -10.24 3.57
N GLY A 8 -11.37 -9.85 4.72
CA GLY A 8 -10.33 -10.62 5.41
C GLY A 8 -8.91 -10.47 4.84
N THR A 9 -8.75 -9.75 3.74
CA THR A 9 -7.48 -9.61 3.00
C THR A 9 -6.53 -8.58 3.61
N LEU A 10 -7.06 -7.59 4.31
CA LEU A 10 -6.31 -6.47 4.88
C LEU A 10 -6.48 -6.42 6.40
N THR A 11 -5.36 -6.35 7.12
CA THR A 11 -5.29 -6.36 8.57
C THR A 11 -4.42 -5.20 9.05
N LEU A 12 -4.98 -4.36 9.91
CA LEU A 12 -4.30 -3.25 10.55
C LEU A 12 -3.97 -3.61 12.00
N THR A 13 -2.69 -3.55 12.36
CA THR A 13 -2.18 -3.78 13.70
C THR A 13 -1.80 -2.45 14.34
N ILE A 14 -2.57 -2.05 15.34
CA ILE A 14 -2.38 -0.83 16.11
C ILE A 14 -1.66 -1.19 17.41
N PRO A 15 -0.39 -0.75 17.60
CA PRO A 15 0.34 -1.02 18.83
C PRO A 15 -0.32 -0.34 20.04
N GLU A 16 -0.12 -0.92 21.22
CA GLU A 16 -0.66 -0.35 22.47
C GLU A 16 -0.03 1.02 22.73
N GLY A 17 -0.86 2.01 23.06
CA GLY A 17 -0.43 3.40 23.24
C GLY A 17 -0.48 4.26 21.97
N THR A 18 -0.85 3.69 20.81
CA THR A 18 -1.13 4.47 19.61
C THR A 18 -2.37 5.30 19.77
N ILE A 19 -2.25 6.60 19.49
CA ILE A 19 -3.36 7.53 19.46
C ILE A 19 -3.79 7.67 18.00
N ALA A 20 -5.03 7.29 17.73
CA ALA A 20 -5.67 7.47 16.43
C ALA A 20 -6.67 8.62 16.57
N LEU A 21 -6.41 9.76 15.95
CA LEU A 21 -7.26 10.94 16.00
C LEU A 21 -7.83 11.23 14.62
N ASP A 22 -9.14 11.46 14.54
CA ASP A 22 -9.81 11.97 13.33
C ASP A 22 -9.48 13.46 13.09
N LYS A 23 -9.86 14.00 11.92
CA LYS A 23 -9.72 15.43 11.58
C LYS A 23 -10.27 16.41 12.63
N ASP A 24 -11.19 15.97 13.49
CA ASP A 24 -11.77 16.77 14.59
C ASP A 24 -11.08 16.52 15.96
N ASP A 25 -9.88 15.90 15.99
CA ASP A 25 -9.11 15.56 17.20
C ASP A 25 -9.82 14.54 18.12
N ASN A 26 -10.82 13.83 17.58
CA ASN A 26 -11.56 12.81 18.33
C ASN A 26 -10.88 11.45 18.18
N PRO A 27 -10.86 10.61 19.24
CA PRO A 27 -10.33 9.26 19.14
C PRO A 27 -11.12 8.47 18.10
N LEU A 28 -10.40 7.81 17.19
CA LEU A 28 -10.99 6.96 16.18
C LEU A 28 -11.79 5.83 16.85
N ILE A 29 -13.10 5.84 16.61
CA ILE A 29 -14.04 4.85 17.17
C ILE A 29 -14.30 3.68 16.24
N SER A 30 -14.16 3.89 14.93
CA SER A 30 -14.37 2.88 13.90
C SER A 30 -13.52 3.22 12.68
N LEU A 31 -12.93 2.20 12.09
CA LEU A 31 -12.28 2.27 10.79
C LEU A 31 -13.16 1.51 9.80
N GLU A 32 -13.35 2.08 8.61
CA GLU A 32 -13.92 1.38 7.47
C GLU A 32 -12.87 1.31 6.36
N ALA A 33 -12.72 0.12 5.79
CA ALA A 33 -11.86 -0.13 4.63
C ALA A 33 -12.75 -0.66 3.51
N GLY A 34 -13.15 0.23 2.60
CA GLY A 34 -14.00 -0.09 1.47
C GLY A 34 -13.17 -0.43 0.24
N VAL A 35 -13.54 -1.49 -0.48
CA VAL A 35 -12.91 -1.78 -1.78
C VAL A 35 -13.31 -0.72 -2.78
N ASP A 36 -12.34 0.06 -3.26
CA ASP A 36 -12.56 1.02 -4.33
C ASP A 36 -12.44 0.30 -5.68
N THR A 37 -13.58 0.17 -6.35
CA THR A 37 -13.69 -0.50 -7.66
C THR A 37 -13.40 0.43 -8.85
N ASN A 38 -13.24 1.73 -8.60
CA ASN A 38 -12.91 2.72 -9.62
C ASN A 38 -11.84 3.68 -9.09
N PRO A 39 -10.64 3.17 -8.78
CA PRO A 39 -9.59 3.98 -8.20
C PRO A 39 -9.10 5.07 -9.16
N PRO A 40 -8.50 6.16 -8.63
CA PRO A 40 -7.91 7.21 -9.43
C PRO A 40 -6.87 6.68 -10.43
N PRO A 41 -6.75 7.29 -11.62
CA PRO A 41 -5.83 6.83 -12.64
C PRO A 41 -4.38 6.94 -12.15
N LEU A 42 -3.68 5.81 -12.17
CA LEU A 42 -2.27 5.72 -11.85
C LEU A 42 -1.37 6.46 -12.86
N PRO A 43 -0.16 6.87 -12.45
CA PRO A 43 0.86 7.34 -13.38
C PRO A 43 1.23 6.27 -14.41
N LYS A 44 1.74 6.72 -15.57
CA LYS A 44 2.20 5.82 -16.64
C LYS A 44 3.24 4.84 -16.10
N ASP A 45 3.20 3.61 -16.60
CA ASP A 45 4.13 2.51 -16.25
C ASP A 45 3.88 1.87 -14.87
N THR A 46 2.79 2.23 -14.19
CA THR A 46 2.32 1.56 -12.97
C THR A 46 0.94 0.94 -13.17
N SER A 47 0.67 -0.15 -12.46
CA SER A 47 -0.63 -0.84 -12.46
C SER A 47 -1.05 -1.17 -11.04
N ILE A 48 -2.34 -1.04 -10.73
CA ILE A 48 -2.89 -1.47 -9.44
C ILE A 48 -2.95 -2.99 -9.47
N ILE A 49 -2.51 -3.58 -8.38
CA ILE A 49 -2.40 -5.02 -8.19
C ILE A 49 -3.51 -5.42 -7.23
N GLY A 50 -4.51 -6.12 -7.76
CA GLY A 50 -5.69 -6.52 -7.03
C GLY A 50 -6.67 -5.35 -6.89
N LEU A 51 -6.87 -4.88 -5.66
CA LEU A 51 -7.91 -3.92 -5.31
C LEU A 51 -7.30 -2.69 -4.63
N ALA A 52 -7.93 -1.54 -4.79
CA ALA A 52 -7.65 -0.37 -3.96
C ALA A 52 -8.59 -0.39 -2.75
N TYR A 53 -8.10 0.06 -1.58
CA TYR A 53 -8.90 0.16 -0.38
C TYR A 53 -8.93 1.61 0.08
N ASP A 54 -10.13 2.14 0.18
CA ASP A 54 -10.40 3.45 0.74
C ASP A 54 -10.59 3.33 2.25
N PHE A 55 -9.74 4.03 3.01
CA PHE A 55 -9.80 4.04 4.47
C PHE A 55 -10.52 5.29 4.95
N GLY A 56 -11.65 5.10 5.62
CA GLY A 56 -12.45 6.16 6.20
C GLY A 56 -12.55 6.06 7.73
N PRO A 57 -12.73 7.20 8.43
CA PRO A 57 -12.89 8.56 7.92
C PRO A 57 -11.57 9.23 7.46
N ASP A 58 -11.69 10.27 6.64
CA ASP A 58 -10.56 11.06 6.14
C ASP A 58 -9.89 11.91 7.23
N GLY A 59 -8.57 12.10 7.10
CA GLY A 59 -7.80 12.95 8.02
C GLY A 59 -7.50 12.31 9.37
N VAL A 60 -7.58 10.98 9.46
CA VAL A 60 -7.14 10.24 10.64
C VAL A 60 -5.62 10.20 10.68
N ILE A 61 -5.03 10.44 11.85
CA ILE A 61 -3.59 10.41 12.11
C ILE A 61 -3.29 9.43 13.25
N PHE A 62 -2.25 8.62 13.07
CA PHE A 62 -1.73 7.65 14.03
C PHE A 62 -0.38 8.10 14.55
N ASP A 63 -0.29 8.27 15.87
CA ASP A 63 0.98 8.50 16.55
C ASP A 63 1.11 7.57 17.77
N PRO A 64 2.11 6.66 17.80
CA PRO A 64 3.05 6.28 16.73
C PRO A 64 2.39 5.60 15.50
N PRO A 65 3.11 5.46 14.36
CA PRO A 65 2.60 4.79 13.17
C PRO A 65 2.19 3.33 13.43
N THR A 66 1.20 2.87 12.68
CA THR A 66 0.61 1.53 12.78
C THR A 66 1.09 0.62 11.66
N THR A 67 1.00 -0.69 11.88
CA THR A 67 1.41 -1.68 10.87
C THR A 67 0.21 -2.14 10.06
N LEU A 68 0.21 -1.84 8.77
CA LEU A 68 -0.76 -2.32 7.81
C LEU A 68 -0.22 -3.58 7.13
N THR A 69 -0.91 -4.70 7.27
CA THR A 69 -0.60 -5.97 6.60
C THR A 69 -1.67 -6.26 5.57
N TRP A 70 -1.27 -6.47 4.33
CA TRP A 70 -2.19 -6.64 3.20
C TRP A 70 -1.79 -7.84 2.36
N SER A 71 -2.69 -8.81 2.26
CA SER A 71 -2.55 -9.99 1.41
C SER A 71 -2.88 -9.66 -0.05
N TYR A 72 -2.11 -10.16 -1.00
CA TYR A 72 -2.41 -10.04 -2.43
C TYR A 72 -2.39 -11.41 -3.09
N ALA A 73 -3.12 -11.58 -4.19
CA ALA A 73 -3.02 -12.79 -4.98
C ALA A 73 -2.01 -12.58 -6.11
N PRO A 74 -1.07 -13.52 -6.34
CA PRO A 74 -0.11 -13.42 -7.43
C PRO A 74 -0.79 -13.45 -8.81
N ASN A 75 -2.04 -13.90 -8.89
CA ASN A 75 -2.83 -13.86 -10.12
C ASN A 75 -3.31 -12.45 -10.49
N ASP A 76 -3.33 -11.50 -9.54
CA ASP A 76 -3.65 -10.10 -9.83
C ASP A 76 -2.45 -9.32 -10.39
N ILE A 77 -1.26 -9.91 -10.37
CA ILE A 77 -0.04 -9.30 -10.87
C ILE A 77 0.01 -9.46 -12.40
N PRO A 78 0.10 -8.36 -13.15
CA PRO A 78 0.17 -8.42 -14.60
C PRO A 78 1.51 -9.03 -15.06
N GLU A 79 1.49 -9.72 -16.20
CA GLU A 79 2.71 -10.25 -16.80
C GLU A 79 3.73 -9.13 -17.05
N GLY A 80 4.93 -9.28 -16.50
CA GLY A 80 6.03 -8.30 -16.62
C GLY A 80 6.27 -7.45 -15.37
N VAL A 81 5.45 -7.58 -14.33
CA VAL A 81 5.73 -7.04 -12.99
C VAL A 81 6.26 -8.17 -12.11
N ALA A 82 7.40 -7.97 -11.46
CA ALA A 82 7.89 -8.91 -10.47
C ALA A 82 7.18 -8.68 -9.13
N GLU A 83 6.90 -9.74 -8.38
CA GLU A 83 6.33 -9.62 -7.03
C GLU A 83 7.20 -8.77 -6.10
N GLU A 84 8.51 -8.80 -6.29
CA GLU A 84 9.47 -7.99 -5.53
C GLU A 84 9.49 -6.50 -5.94
N ASP A 85 8.94 -6.15 -7.10
CA ASP A 85 8.71 -4.78 -7.58
C ASP A 85 7.35 -4.23 -7.14
N LEU A 86 6.59 -4.99 -6.35
CA LEU A 86 5.37 -4.48 -5.73
C LEU A 86 5.70 -3.41 -4.70
N GLY A 87 4.91 -2.35 -4.71
CA GLY A 87 4.95 -1.29 -3.73
C GLY A 87 3.57 -1.04 -3.17
N LEU A 88 3.50 -0.41 -2.00
CA LEU A 88 2.28 0.18 -1.50
C LEU A 88 2.32 1.67 -1.83
N ALA A 89 1.25 2.19 -2.41
CA ALA A 89 1.10 3.62 -2.61
C ALA A 89 -0.20 4.10 -1.98
N TRP A 90 -0.19 5.35 -1.57
CA TRP A 90 -1.35 6.04 -1.06
C TRP A 90 -1.75 7.18 -1.98
N TYR A 91 -3.04 7.44 -2.10
CA TYR A 91 -3.54 8.52 -2.92
C TYR A 91 -3.54 9.83 -2.12
N ASP A 92 -2.78 10.81 -2.59
CA ASP A 92 -2.78 12.16 -2.06
C ASP A 92 -3.88 12.95 -2.77
N GLU A 93 -5.05 13.06 -2.14
CA GLU A 93 -6.19 13.84 -2.65
C GLU A 93 -5.88 15.35 -2.77
N ALA A 94 -4.86 15.85 -2.07
CA ALA A 94 -4.47 17.26 -2.14
C ALA A 94 -3.68 17.60 -3.41
N THR A 95 -2.96 16.61 -3.96
CA THR A 95 -2.12 16.75 -5.15
C THR A 95 -2.59 15.90 -6.35
N ASP A 96 -3.66 15.13 -6.16
CA ASP A 96 -4.24 14.17 -7.11
C ASP A 96 -3.19 13.17 -7.64
N LYS A 97 -2.38 12.62 -6.73
CA LYS A 97 -1.26 11.74 -7.09
C LYS A 97 -1.10 10.58 -6.13
N TRP A 98 -0.71 9.44 -6.69
CA TRP A 98 -0.23 8.31 -5.92
C TRP A 98 1.18 8.58 -5.41
N VAL A 99 1.38 8.43 -4.11
CA VAL A 99 2.65 8.58 -3.42
C VAL A 99 3.05 7.22 -2.87
N GLU A 100 4.25 6.79 -3.24
CA GLU A 100 4.80 5.51 -2.79
C GLU A 100 5.11 5.58 -1.28
N LEU A 101 4.73 4.51 -0.57
CA LEU A 101 5.00 4.31 0.85
C LEU A 101 6.04 3.22 1.02
N ASP A 102 6.92 3.38 2.01
CA ASP A 102 7.86 2.34 2.38
C ASP A 102 7.10 1.11 2.89
N CYS A 103 7.32 -0.02 2.23
CA CYS A 103 6.66 -1.28 2.54
C CYS A 103 7.59 -2.47 2.33
N VAL A 104 7.29 -3.54 3.03
CA VAL A 104 8.00 -4.82 2.97
C VAL A 104 7.11 -5.84 2.29
N VAL A 105 7.51 -6.28 1.10
CA VAL A 105 6.82 -7.32 0.35
C VAL A 105 7.36 -8.70 0.74
N ASP A 106 6.46 -9.58 1.17
CA ASP A 106 6.76 -10.95 1.57
C ASP A 106 6.19 -11.92 0.52
N THR A 107 6.97 -12.15 -0.55
CA THR A 107 6.58 -13.00 -1.71
C THR A 107 6.34 -14.48 -1.35
N ARG A 108 6.76 -14.91 -0.16
CA ARG A 108 6.45 -16.26 0.35
C ARG A 108 5.04 -16.38 0.87
N ASN A 109 4.57 -15.34 1.57
CA ASN A 109 3.24 -15.30 2.14
C ASN A 109 2.25 -14.56 1.23
N ASN A 110 2.75 -13.88 0.18
CA ASN A 110 2.00 -13.00 -0.72
C ASN A 110 1.34 -11.87 0.08
N THR A 111 2.13 -11.23 0.94
CA THR A 111 1.65 -10.15 1.82
C THR A 111 2.59 -8.95 1.79
N ILE A 112 2.04 -7.75 1.79
CA ILE A 112 2.76 -6.49 1.90
C ILE A 112 2.51 -5.90 3.28
N THR A 113 3.58 -5.50 3.95
CA THR A 113 3.52 -4.87 5.27
C THR A 113 4.07 -3.46 5.19
N ALA A 114 3.30 -2.45 5.60
CA ALA A 114 3.73 -1.06 5.57
C ALA A 114 3.41 -0.35 6.88
N SER A 115 4.15 0.73 7.17
CA SER A 115 3.86 1.58 8.32
C SER A 115 3.02 2.77 7.88
N ILE A 116 1.77 2.85 8.35
CA ILE A 116 0.87 3.96 8.03
C ILE A 116 0.69 4.86 9.25
N GLU A 117 0.81 6.16 9.02
CA GLU A 117 0.59 7.21 10.01
C GLU A 117 -0.71 8.00 9.76
N HIS A 118 -1.40 7.73 8.66
CA HIS A 118 -2.65 8.40 8.32
C HIS A 118 -3.58 7.46 7.55
N PHE A 119 -4.87 7.79 7.52
CA PHE A 119 -5.83 7.14 6.62
C PHE A 119 -6.04 7.92 5.35
N THR A 120 -6.10 7.16 4.26
CA THR A 120 -6.36 7.60 2.90
C THR A 120 -6.63 6.36 2.05
N THR A 121 -6.86 6.52 0.76
CA THR A 121 -6.92 5.40 -0.17
C THR A 121 -5.51 4.81 -0.35
N PHE A 122 -5.36 3.52 -0.05
CA PHE A 122 -4.13 2.77 -0.33
C PHE A 122 -4.39 1.77 -1.45
N ALA A 123 -3.36 1.50 -2.24
CA ALA A 123 -3.38 0.43 -3.23
C ALA A 123 -2.00 -0.17 -3.39
N ILE A 124 -1.98 -1.47 -3.69
CA ILE A 124 -0.76 -2.13 -4.12
C ILE A 124 -0.52 -1.73 -5.58
N ILE A 125 0.65 -1.17 -5.84
CA ILE A 125 1.08 -0.81 -7.19
C ILE A 125 2.22 -1.71 -7.61
N GLY A 126 2.23 -2.06 -8.89
CA GLY A 126 3.35 -2.74 -9.53
C GLY A 126 3.92 -1.83 -10.60
N ALA A 127 5.19 -1.46 -10.45
CA ALA A 127 5.93 -0.87 -11.55
C ALA A 127 6.37 -2.00 -12.49
N ALA A 128 6.08 -1.86 -13.79
CA ALA A 128 6.73 -2.73 -14.75
C ALA A 128 8.22 -2.39 -14.71
N ALA A 129 9.07 -3.37 -14.37
CA ALA A 129 10.50 -3.17 -14.38
C ALA A 129 10.88 -2.54 -15.72
N PRO A 130 11.52 -1.35 -15.74
CA PRO A 130 12.14 -0.85 -16.96
C PRO A 130 13.00 -2.00 -17.47
N PRO A 131 12.97 -2.35 -18.78
CA PRO A 131 13.77 -3.45 -19.29
C PRO A 131 15.18 -3.21 -18.78
N GLU A 132 15.69 -4.13 -17.94
CA GLU A 132 16.97 -3.95 -17.29
C GLU A 132 17.95 -3.44 -18.35
N PRO A 133 18.68 -2.34 -18.11
CA PRO A 133 19.82 -2.06 -18.96
C PRO A 133 20.73 -3.27 -18.78
N VAL A 134 20.69 -4.17 -19.77
CA VAL A 134 21.49 -5.40 -19.84
C VAL A 134 22.84 -5.04 -19.24
N PRO A 135 23.27 -5.69 -18.13
CA PRO A 135 24.54 -5.38 -17.51
C PRO A 135 25.58 -5.42 -18.61
N GLY A 136 26.07 -4.24 -19.01
CA GLY A 136 27.12 -4.15 -20.00
C GLY A 136 28.23 -5.07 -19.52
N PRO A 137 28.78 -5.96 -20.39
CA PRO A 137 29.68 -7.01 -19.95
C PRO A 137 30.72 -6.37 -19.05
N ALA A 138 30.78 -6.85 -17.80
CA ALA A 138 31.73 -6.38 -16.81
C ALA A 138 33.09 -6.30 -17.51
N SER A 139 33.62 -5.08 -17.63
CA SER A 139 34.98 -4.91 -18.13
C SER A 139 35.89 -5.50 -17.05
N GLU A 140 36.21 -6.79 -17.22
CA GLU A 140 37.28 -7.46 -16.49
C GLU A 140 38.52 -6.58 -16.60
N PRO A 141 39.09 -6.08 -15.49
CA PRO A 141 40.32 -5.31 -15.55
C PRO A 141 41.47 -6.25 -15.95
N VAL A 142 42.27 -5.75 -16.90
CA VAL A 142 43.42 -6.39 -17.56
C VAL A 142 44.55 -6.84 -16.64
#